data_AF-F9X1U8-F1
#
_entry.id   AF-F9X1U8-F1
#
_cell.length_a   1.000
_cell.length_b   1.000
_cell.length_c   1.000
_cell.angle_alpha   90.00
_cell.angle_beta   90.00
_cell.angle_gamma   90.00
#
_symmetry.space_group_name_H-M   'P 1'
#
loop_
_entity.id
_entity.type
_entity.pdbx_description
1 polymer ?
#
loop_
_entity_poly.entity_id
_entity_poly.type
_entity_poly.pdbx_seq_one_letter_code
_entity_poly.pdbx_strand_id
1 'polypeptide(L)'
;MSEETPKNRKERRAAAKETGKPVEPPTSTPKLKLAQPDRSKPKEKTLLDIYEEKRELLSQGQPFDARYEDGLPRGESGNILDVGLGETDPMGPFGDAVFWSVSLAMVHFTLDVLVYNQYAQEIVWPAIWQRSGTMLPILFLVIYMLRSDLARRLGIIRQLFFLVAGVAAGCYMIHAGNKHQYFAVMKQAPPLGTLWIYSVLEMDLLFAMGSLLLNAGFLLWGDYSFF
;
A
#
# COMPACT_ATOMS: atom_id res chain seq x y z
N MET A 1 -7.15 -39.73 -51.10
CA MET A 1 -6.54 -38.46 -50.68
C MET A 1 -7.48 -37.80 -49.69
N SER A 2 -7.24 -38.01 -48.41
CA SER A 2 -8.05 -37.46 -47.32
C SER A 2 -7.45 -36.12 -46.89
N GLU A 3 -8.12 -35.01 -47.23
CA GLU A 3 -7.71 -33.67 -46.79
C GLU A 3 -7.76 -33.57 -45.26
N GLU A 4 -6.60 -33.33 -44.65
CA GLU A 4 -6.48 -33.10 -43.21
C GLU A 4 -7.23 -31.83 -42.82
N THR A 5 -8.25 -31.98 -41.98
CA THR A 5 -9.03 -30.84 -41.49
C THR A 5 -8.22 -30.13 -40.40
N PRO A 6 -7.94 -28.82 -40.52
CA PRO A 6 -7.11 -28.08 -39.56
C PRO A 6 -7.75 -28.07 -38.17
N LYS A 7 -7.03 -28.60 -37.18
CA LYS A 7 -7.55 -28.83 -35.82
C LYS A 7 -7.49 -27.57 -34.95
N ASN A 8 -6.55 -26.66 -35.22
CA ASN A 8 -6.29 -25.50 -34.35
C ASN A 8 -6.73 -24.16 -34.98
N ARG A 9 -7.16 -23.20 -34.14
CA ARG A 9 -7.63 -21.86 -34.56
C ARG A 9 -6.57 -21.11 -35.39
N LYS A 10 -5.30 -21.32 -35.07
CA LYS A 10 -4.16 -20.71 -35.78
C LYS A 10 -3.99 -21.29 -37.18
N GLU A 11 -4.16 -22.60 -37.35
CA GLU A 11 -4.08 -23.31 -38.64
C GLU A 11 -5.26 -22.93 -39.54
N ARG A 12 -6.47 -22.81 -38.97
CA ARG A 12 -7.65 -22.33 -39.72
C ARG A 12 -7.48 -20.92 -40.28
N ARG A 13 -6.77 -20.06 -39.56
CA ARG A 13 -6.46 -18.69 -40.00
C ARG A 13 -5.37 -18.65 -41.07
N ALA A 14 -4.39 -19.54 -41.00
CA ALA A 14 -3.34 -19.67 -42.00
C ALA A 14 -3.89 -20.21 -43.33
N ALA A 15 -4.68 -21.29 -43.29
CA ALA A 15 -5.30 -21.87 -44.47
C ALA A 15 -6.30 -20.91 -45.17
N ALA A 16 -7.07 -20.13 -44.40
CA ALA A 16 -7.96 -19.10 -44.94
C ALA A 16 -7.19 -17.93 -45.60
N LYS A 17 -5.97 -17.65 -45.13
CA LYS A 17 -5.09 -16.62 -45.69
C LYS A 17 -4.47 -17.07 -47.01
N GLU A 18 -4.18 -18.36 -47.17
CA GLU A 18 -3.65 -18.93 -48.43
C GLU A 18 -4.72 -19.14 -49.50
N THR A 19 -5.95 -19.50 -49.10
CA THR A 19 -7.04 -19.81 -50.04
C THR A 19 -7.96 -18.63 -50.38
N GLY A 20 -7.84 -17.51 -49.66
CA GLY A 20 -8.53 -16.25 -49.96
C GLY A 20 -10.05 -16.23 -49.75
N LYS A 21 -10.64 -17.32 -49.23
CA LYS A 21 -12.09 -17.43 -48.95
C LYS A 21 -12.36 -17.26 -47.45
N PRO A 22 -13.44 -16.56 -47.03
CA PRO A 22 -13.82 -16.45 -45.62
C PRO A 22 -14.12 -17.83 -45.03
N VAL A 23 -13.77 -18.02 -43.75
CA VAL A 23 -14.06 -19.27 -43.03
C VAL A 23 -15.57 -19.40 -42.82
N GLU A 24 -16.20 -20.35 -43.50
CA GLU A 24 -17.64 -20.60 -43.35
C GLU A 24 -18.00 -21.05 -41.93
N PRO A 25 -19.14 -20.60 -41.37
CA PRO A 25 -19.61 -21.05 -40.06
C PRO A 25 -19.94 -22.55 -40.13
N PRO A 26 -19.60 -23.35 -39.10
CA PRO A 26 -19.84 -24.79 -39.13
C PRO A 26 -21.35 -25.08 -39.12
N THR A 27 -21.87 -25.65 -40.22
CA THR A 27 -23.31 -25.93 -40.45
C THR A 27 -23.84 -27.12 -39.64
N SER A 28 -23.03 -27.77 -38.82
CA SER A 28 -23.48 -28.84 -37.93
C SER A 28 -22.75 -28.83 -36.61
N THR A 29 -23.53 -28.93 -35.54
CA THR A 29 -23.03 -29.12 -34.18
C THR A 29 -22.20 -30.39 -34.11
N PRO A 30 -20.92 -30.35 -33.70
CA PRO A 30 -20.15 -31.56 -33.50
C PRO A 30 -20.87 -32.43 -32.47
N LYS A 31 -21.16 -33.69 -32.81
CA LYS A 31 -21.71 -34.69 -31.88
C LYS A 31 -20.63 -35.05 -30.86
N LEU A 32 -20.40 -34.17 -29.89
CA LEU A 32 -19.58 -34.42 -28.73
C LEU A 32 -20.26 -35.53 -27.93
N LYS A 33 -19.62 -36.71 -27.86
CA LYS A 33 -20.06 -37.75 -26.93
C LYS A 33 -19.95 -37.16 -25.53
N LEU A 34 -21.09 -36.99 -24.86
CA LEU A 34 -21.18 -36.57 -23.47
C LEU A 34 -20.63 -37.70 -22.59
N ALA A 35 -19.31 -37.86 -22.56
CA ALA A 35 -18.64 -38.69 -21.58
C ALA A 35 -18.87 -38.05 -20.21
N GLN A 36 -19.66 -38.69 -19.35
CA GLN A 36 -19.78 -38.24 -17.98
C GLN A 36 -18.41 -38.37 -17.31
N PRO A 37 -17.94 -37.34 -16.58
CA PRO A 37 -16.70 -37.43 -15.83
C PRO A 37 -16.81 -38.59 -14.83
N ASP A 38 -15.73 -39.35 -14.67
CA ASP A 38 -15.66 -40.45 -13.72
C ASP A 38 -15.95 -39.91 -12.31
N ARG A 39 -17.00 -40.46 -11.68
CA ARG A 39 -17.46 -40.12 -10.33
C ARG A 39 -16.96 -41.11 -9.28
N SER A 40 -15.99 -41.95 -9.64
CA SER A 40 -15.33 -42.83 -8.69
C SER A 40 -14.64 -42.01 -7.58
N LYS A 41 -14.45 -42.63 -6.42
CA LYS A 41 -13.78 -41.98 -5.28
C LYS A 41 -12.36 -41.56 -5.68
N PRO A 42 -11.82 -40.48 -5.11
CA PRO A 42 -10.44 -40.06 -5.36
C PRO A 42 -9.49 -41.23 -5.11
N LYS A 43 -8.62 -41.52 -6.08
CA LYS A 43 -7.58 -42.55 -5.93
C LYS A 43 -6.39 -42.05 -5.11
N GLU A 44 -6.25 -40.73 -5.02
CA GLU A 44 -5.22 -40.04 -4.25
C GLU A 44 -5.70 -39.81 -2.81
N LYS A 45 -4.74 -39.71 -1.89
CA LYS A 45 -5.00 -39.42 -0.48
C LYS A 45 -5.89 -38.19 -0.38
N THR A 46 -6.98 -38.28 0.39
CA THR A 46 -7.84 -37.13 0.59
C THR A 46 -7.14 -36.12 1.48
N LEU A 47 -7.58 -34.85 1.41
CA LEU A 47 -7.06 -33.81 2.30
C LEU A 47 -7.27 -34.15 3.78
N LEU A 48 -8.30 -34.94 4.10
CA LEU A 48 -8.56 -35.43 5.45
C LEU A 48 -7.52 -36.48 5.87
N ASP A 49 -7.19 -37.42 4.98
CA ASP A 49 -6.15 -38.43 5.25
C ASP A 49 -4.78 -37.76 5.46
N ILE A 50 -4.46 -36.74 4.66
CA ILE A 50 -3.22 -35.96 4.79
C ILE A 50 -3.21 -35.17 6.12
N TYR A 51 -4.37 -34.63 6.53
CA TYR A 51 -4.49 -33.92 7.80
C TYR A 51 -4.29 -34.86 9.00
N GLU A 52 -4.91 -36.04 8.97
CA GLU A 52 -4.78 -37.03 10.03
C GLU A 52 -3.33 -37.51 10.16
N GLU A 53 -2.66 -37.82 9.04
CA GLU A 53 -1.24 -38.19 8.98
C GLU A 53 -0.34 -37.09 9.58
N LYS A 54 -0.58 -35.82 9.23
CA LYS A 54 0.19 -34.69 9.80
C LYS A 54 -0.09 -34.46 11.28
N ARG A 55 -1.34 -34.68 11.73
CA ARG A 55 -1.73 -34.53 13.14
C ARG A 55 -1.09 -35.63 13.99
N GLU A 56 -1.03 -36.85 13.48
CA GLU A 56 -0.36 -37.98 14.14
C GLU A 56 1.15 -37.71 14.27
N LEU A 57 1.80 -37.23 13.21
CA LEU A 57 3.22 -36.83 13.27
C LEU A 57 3.49 -35.73 14.31
N LEU A 58 2.60 -34.73 14.42
CA LEU A 58 2.67 -33.69 15.45
C LEU A 58 2.48 -34.24 16.87
N SER A 59 1.64 -35.26 17.04
CA SER A 59 1.39 -35.88 18.35
C SER A 59 2.57 -36.70 18.87
N GLN A 60 3.47 -37.16 17.99
CA GLN A 60 4.66 -37.92 18.33
C GLN A 60 5.81 -37.05 18.90
N GLY A 61 5.64 -35.72 18.97
CA GLY A 61 6.60 -34.79 19.59
C GLY A 61 7.08 -33.71 18.61
N GLN A 62 8.38 -33.39 18.65
CA GLN A 62 9.03 -32.55 17.63
C GLN A 62 9.67 -33.46 16.56
N PRO A 63 8.96 -33.88 15.50
CA PRO A 63 9.57 -34.56 14.35
C PRO A 63 10.34 -33.61 13.43
N PHE A 64 10.38 -32.31 13.78
CA PHE A 64 11.03 -31.26 13.00
C PHE A 64 12.48 -31.14 13.45
N ASP A 65 13.38 -30.98 12.48
CA ASP A 65 14.80 -30.81 12.73
C ASP A 65 15.01 -29.63 13.72
N ALA A 66 15.73 -29.84 14.82
CA ALA A 66 15.93 -28.83 15.87
C ALA A 66 16.61 -27.53 15.33
N ARG A 67 17.19 -27.61 14.14
CA ARG A 67 17.71 -26.46 13.39
C ARG A 67 16.64 -25.47 12.92
N TYR A 68 15.35 -25.83 13.00
CA TYR A 68 14.21 -25.04 12.54
C TYR A 68 13.19 -24.75 13.66
N GLU A 69 13.66 -24.58 14.90
CA GLU A 69 12.84 -24.08 16.03
C GLU A 69 12.47 -22.58 15.91
N ASP A 70 12.76 -21.95 14.76
CA ASP A 70 12.47 -20.55 14.46
C ASP A 70 10.97 -20.27 14.21
N GLY A 71 10.14 -21.31 14.15
CA GLY A 71 8.68 -21.19 13.97
C GLY A 71 8.25 -20.76 12.57
N LEU A 72 9.18 -20.75 11.61
CA LEU A 72 8.90 -20.32 10.24
C LEU A 72 8.34 -21.48 9.40
N PRO A 73 7.21 -21.29 8.69
CA PRO A 73 6.71 -22.31 7.77
C PRO A 73 7.72 -22.53 6.62
N ARG A 74 8.08 -23.79 6.37
CA ARG A 74 9.02 -24.19 5.32
C ARG A 74 8.35 -25.15 4.35
N GLY A 75 8.78 -25.09 3.09
CA GLY A 75 8.29 -25.96 2.02
C GLY A 75 8.96 -27.32 2.08
N GLU A 76 8.49 -28.24 1.25
CA GLU A 76 9.05 -29.60 1.11
C GLU A 76 10.55 -29.60 0.73
N SER A 77 11.04 -28.51 0.12
CA SER A 77 12.46 -28.30 -0.21
C SER A 77 13.31 -27.75 0.95
N GLY A 78 12.73 -27.50 2.13
CA GLY A 78 13.41 -26.87 3.27
C GLY A 78 13.59 -25.35 3.16
N ASN A 79 13.20 -24.76 2.03
CA ASN A 79 13.13 -23.32 1.85
C ASN A 79 12.01 -22.73 2.71
N ILE A 80 12.26 -21.56 3.30
CA ILE A 80 11.23 -20.81 4.03
C ILE A 80 10.11 -20.50 3.04
N LEU A 81 8.93 -21.03 3.33
CA LEU A 81 7.70 -20.68 2.63
C LEU A 81 7.34 -19.28 3.10
N ASP A 82 7.87 -18.29 2.41
CA ASP A 82 7.47 -16.90 2.55
C ASP A 82 6.05 -16.72 1.98
N VAL A 83 5.07 -17.36 2.63
CA VAL A 83 3.65 -17.12 2.37
C VAL A 83 3.23 -15.93 3.24
N GLY A 84 3.88 -14.78 3.08
CA GLY A 84 3.43 -13.49 3.63
C GLY A 84 3.08 -13.46 5.12
N LEU A 85 3.59 -14.40 5.92
CA LEU A 85 3.39 -14.51 7.37
C LEU A 85 4.70 -14.27 8.13
N GLY A 86 5.78 -13.92 7.43
CA GLY A 86 6.98 -13.38 8.07
C GLY A 86 6.70 -11.97 8.63
N GLU A 87 7.35 -11.63 9.74
CA GLU A 87 7.39 -10.28 10.33
C GLU A 87 7.86 -9.16 9.37
N THR A 88 8.29 -9.52 8.16
CA THR A 88 8.65 -8.58 7.10
C THR A 88 7.42 -8.10 6.36
N ASP A 89 7.10 -6.83 6.55
CA ASP A 89 6.06 -6.06 5.84
C ASP A 89 6.02 -6.45 4.34
N PRO A 90 4.89 -6.93 3.78
CA PRO A 90 4.81 -7.52 2.43
C PRO A 90 5.29 -6.61 1.29
N MET A 91 5.38 -5.31 1.52
CA MET A 91 5.82 -4.31 0.53
C MET A 91 7.31 -3.93 0.66
N GLY A 92 7.98 -4.38 1.74
CA GLY A 92 9.33 -3.96 2.10
C GLY A 92 9.46 -2.46 2.40
N PRO A 93 10.63 -1.98 2.88
CA PRO A 93 10.83 -0.57 3.25
C PRO A 93 10.59 0.41 2.10
N PHE A 94 10.90 -0.01 0.88
CA PHE A 94 10.69 0.81 -0.32
C PHE A 94 9.20 0.93 -0.67
N GLY A 95 8.46 -0.18 -0.75
CA GLY A 95 7.05 -0.17 -1.11
C GLY A 95 6.20 0.54 -0.06
N ASP A 96 6.54 0.36 1.22
CA ASP A 96 5.93 1.09 2.32
C ASP A 96 6.17 2.62 2.22
N ALA A 97 7.39 3.06 1.92
CA ALA A 97 7.68 4.48 1.70
C ALA A 97 6.95 5.04 0.47
N VAL A 98 6.84 4.29 -0.63
CA VAL A 98 6.06 4.70 -1.80
C VAL A 98 4.59 4.87 -1.40
N PHE A 99 4.00 3.88 -0.75
CA PHE A 99 2.60 3.92 -0.32
C PHE A 99 2.30 5.16 0.53
N TRP A 100 3.08 5.37 1.59
CA TRP A 100 2.90 6.52 2.48
C TRP A 100 3.15 7.86 1.81
N SER A 101 4.17 7.95 0.94
CA SER A 101 4.46 9.19 0.22
C SER A 101 3.34 9.58 -0.74
N VAL A 102 2.72 8.61 -1.42
CA VAL A 102 1.56 8.85 -2.30
C VAL A 102 0.34 9.25 -1.47
N SER A 103 0.06 8.57 -0.36
CA SER A 103 -1.04 8.93 0.53
C SER A 103 -0.89 10.35 1.09
N LEU A 104 0.30 10.72 1.57
CA LEU A 104 0.56 12.07 2.09
C LEU A 104 0.59 13.13 0.98
N ALA A 105 1.06 12.81 -0.22
CA ALA A 105 0.98 13.70 -1.37
C ALA A 105 -0.49 13.99 -1.75
N MET A 106 -1.38 13.02 -1.63
CA MET A 106 -2.82 13.24 -1.82
C MET A 106 -3.38 14.19 -0.75
N VAL A 107 -3.02 14.01 0.53
CA VAL A 107 -3.42 14.95 1.59
C VAL A 107 -2.87 16.36 1.31
N HIS A 108 -1.61 16.47 0.88
CA HIS A 108 -1.01 17.76 0.50
C HIS A 108 -1.78 18.44 -0.61
N PHE A 109 -2.08 17.70 -1.67
CA PHE A 109 -2.85 18.19 -2.81
C PHE A 109 -4.24 18.66 -2.38
N THR A 110 -4.93 17.86 -1.56
CA THR A 110 -6.25 18.22 -1.03
C THR A 110 -6.18 19.49 -0.18
N LEU A 111 -5.19 19.60 0.72
CA LEU A 111 -4.99 20.81 1.52
C LEU A 111 -4.71 22.02 0.63
N ASP A 112 -3.89 21.90 -0.42
CA ASP A 112 -3.63 22.99 -1.37
C ASP A 112 -4.96 23.46 -2.00
N VAL A 113 -5.77 22.54 -2.53
CA VAL A 113 -7.10 22.88 -3.10
C VAL A 113 -8.04 23.53 -2.06
N LEU A 114 -8.08 23.00 -0.83
CA LEU A 114 -8.96 23.53 0.22
C LEU A 114 -8.60 24.97 0.60
N VAL A 115 -7.31 25.33 0.67
CA VAL A 115 -6.92 26.69 1.04
C VAL A 115 -7.33 27.71 -0.04
N TYR A 116 -7.30 27.36 -1.32
CA TYR A 116 -7.86 28.23 -2.37
C TYR A 116 -9.36 28.47 -2.17
N ASN A 117 -10.11 27.41 -1.84
CA ASN A 117 -11.54 27.51 -1.57
C ASN A 117 -11.85 28.31 -0.30
N GLN A 118 -11.05 28.16 0.76
CA GLN A 118 -11.23 28.90 2.03
C GLN A 118 -11.15 30.43 1.85
N TYR A 119 -10.29 30.90 0.95
CA TYR A 119 -10.10 32.32 0.68
C TYR A 119 -10.78 32.80 -0.61
N ALA A 120 -11.67 31.97 -1.18
CA ALA A 120 -12.42 32.26 -2.41
C ALA A 120 -11.51 32.78 -3.56
N GLN A 121 -10.32 32.18 -3.73
CA GLN A 121 -9.40 32.54 -4.81
C GLN A 121 -9.54 31.58 -6.00
N GLU A 122 -9.24 32.07 -7.20
CA GLU A 122 -9.22 31.24 -8.41
C GLU A 122 -8.13 30.16 -8.32
N ILE A 123 -8.51 28.93 -8.64
CA ILE A 123 -7.63 27.77 -8.54
C ILE A 123 -6.62 27.79 -9.70
N VAL A 124 -5.35 28.02 -9.37
CA VAL A 124 -4.24 27.96 -10.33
C VAL A 124 -3.71 26.53 -10.43
N TRP A 125 -4.39 25.70 -11.22
CA TRP A 125 -4.05 24.27 -11.38
C TRP A 125 -2.57 23.97 -11.69
N PRO A 126 -1.89 24.69 -12.59
CA PRO A 126 -0.48 24.40 -12.88
C PRO A 126 0.43 24.55 -11.66
N ALA A 127 0.15 25.56 -10.81
CA ALA A 127 0.92 25.79 -9.60
C ALA A 127 0.71 24.67 -8.57
N ILE A 128 -0.52 24.18 -8.43
CA ILE A 128 -0.86 23.08 -7.51
C ILE A 128 -0.20 21.78 -7.96
N TRP A 129 -0.27 21.45 -9.25
CA TRP A 129 0.41 20.27 -9.80
C TRP A 129 1.93 20.35 -9.64
N GLN A 130 2.52 21.52 -9.89
CA GLN A 130 3.95 21.72 -9.70
C GLN A 130 4.34 21.55 -8.22
N ARG A 131 3.65 22.20 -7.29
CA ARG A 131 3.93 22.09 -5.85
C ARG A 131 3.77 20.65 -5.34
N SER A 132 2.66 20.01 -5.68
CA SER A 132 2.38 18.62 -5.29
C SER A 132 3.42 17.66 -5.87
N GLY A 133 3.81 17.85 -7.12
CA GLY A 133 4.87 17.08 -7.78
C GLY A 133 6.25 17.30 -7.13
N THR A 134 6.57 18.51 -6.69
CA THR A 134 7.83 18.78 -5.96
C THR A 134 7.83 18.19 -4.55
N MET A 135 6.68 18.13 -3.88
CA MET A 135 6.59 17.59 -2.52
C MET A 135 6.68 16.06 -2.47
N LEU A 136 6.21 15.36 -3.50
CA LEU A 136 6.22 13.91 -3.55
C LEU A 136 7.62 13.28 -3.30
N PRO A 137 8.69 13.65 -4.02
CA PRO A 137 10.02 13.08 -3.76
C PRO A 137 10.58 13.49 -2.40
N ILE A 138 10.23 14.67 -1.90
CA ILE A 138 10.64 15.13 -0.56
C ILE A 138 9.99 14.26 0.51
N LEU A 139 8.67 14.05 0.42
CA LEU A 139 7.91 13.18 1.32
C LEU A 139 8.42 11.75 1.25
N PHE A 140 8.66 11.22 0.05
CA PHE A 140 9.24 9.89 -0.13
C PHE A 140 10.58 9.74 0.61
N LEU A 141 11.51 10.68 0.43
CA LEU A 141 12.81 10.63 1.10
C LEU A 141 12.66 10.72 2.63
N VAL A 142 11.86 11.67 3.12
CA VAL A 142 11.61 11.84 4.56
C VAL A 142 11.02 10.57 5.16
N ILE A 143 9.98 10.00 4.55
CA ILE A 143 9.32 8.79 5.04
C ILE A 143 10.26 7.60 4.99
N TYR A 144 10.97 7.40 3.87
CA TYR A 144 11.93 6.32 3.72
C TYR A 144 13.03 6.38 4.79
N MET A 145 13.52 7.59 5.11
CA MET A 145 14.52 7.80 6.15
C MET A 145 13.95 7.58 7.56
N LEU A 146 12.80 8.17 7.89
CA LEU A 146 12.24 8.17 9.25
C LEU A 146 11.55 6.85 9.62
N ARG A 147 11.15 6.04 8.63
CA ARG A 147 10.59 4.70 8.85
C ARG A 147 11.61 3.58 8.62
N SER A 148 12.86 3.93 8.29
CA SER A 148 13.95 2.96 8.22
C SER A 148 14.17 2.23 9.55
N ASP A 149 14.72 1.02 9.50
CA ASP A 149 15.01 0.22 10.70
C ASP A 149 15.95 0.94 11.68
N LEU A 150 16.82 1.80 11.16
CA LEU A 150 17.71 2.64 11.97
C LEU A 150 16.92 3.66 12.80
N ALA A 151 15.95 4.32 12.19
CA ALA A 151 15.10 5.27 12.89
C ALA A 151 14.22 4.57 13.94
N ARG A 152 13.69 3.38 13.61
CA ARG A 152 12.91 2.57 14.57
C ARG A 152 13.73 2.14 15.79
N ARG A 153 15.02 1.82 15.63
CA ARG A 153 15.92 1.50 16.74
C ARG A 153 16.10 2.64 17.74
N LEU A 154 15.95 3.89 17.30
CA LEU A 154 16.11 5.06 18.15
C LEU A 154 14.88 5.35 19.05
N GLY A 155 13.78 4.59 18.89
CA GLY A 155 12.62 4.56 19.79
C GLY A 155 12.19 5.94 20.31
N ILE A 156 12.56 6.24 21.56
CA ILE A 156 12.22 7.48 22.28
C ILE A 156 12.74 8.73 21.57
N ILE A 157 13.95 8.71 21.02
CA ILE A 157 14.52 9.87 20.32
C ILE A 157 13.68 10.21 19.10
N ARG A 158 13.22 9.19 18.37
CA ARG A 158 12.31 9.34 17.23
C ARG A 158 10.96 9.95 17.67
N GLN A 159 10.40 9.43 18.77
CA GLN A 159 9.15 9.97 19.35
C GLN A 159 9.31 11.45 19.75
N LEU A 160 10.41 11.82 20.40
CA LEU A 160 10.70 13.21 20.77
C LEU A 160 10.89 14.10 19.54
N PHE A 161 11.55 13.60 18.49
CA PHE A 161 11.69 14.33 17.24
C PHE A 161 10.32 14.64 16.61
N PHE A 162 9.43 13.65 16.53
CA PHE A 162 8.08 13.88 16.00
C PHE A 162 7.21 14.75 16.92
N LEU A 163 7.41 14.67 18.24
CA LEU A 163 6.76 15.56 19.19
C LEU A 163 7.14 17.02 18.93
N VAL A 164 8.44 17.30 18.83
CA VAL A 164 8.94 18.66 18.56
C VAL A 164 8.50 19.13 17.18
N ALA A 165 8.62 18.29 16.15
CA ALA A 165 8.19 18.62 14.79
C ALA A 165 6.69 18.90 14.71
N GLY A 166 5.86 18.09 15.36
CA GLY A 166 4.41 18.24 15.39
C GLY A 166 3.96 19.49 16.17
N VAL A 167 4.58 19.78 17.32
CA VAL A 167 4.30 21.00 18.09
C VAL A 167 4.75 22.24 17.32
N ALA A 168 5.97 22.25 16.77
CA ALA A 168 6.48 23.39 16.01
C ALA A 168 5.65 23.66 14.75
N ALA A 169 5.31 22.62 13.98
CA ALA A 169 4.50 22.75 12.77
C ALA A 169 3.07 23.21 13.08
N GLY A 170 2.44 22.65 14.11
CA GLY A 170 1.09 23.06 14.52
C GLY A 170 1.06 24.51 15.04
N CYS A 171 1.95 24.88 15.97
CA CYS A 171 2.03 26.25 16.49
C CYS A 171 2.34 27.27 15.39
N TYR A 172 3.28 26.95 14.50
CA TYR A 172 3.61 27.82 13.38
C TYR A 172 2.45 27.93 12.39
N MET A 173 1.70 26.85 12.12
CA MET A 173 0.53 26.94 11.24
C MET A 173 -0.60 27.77 11.85
N ILE A 174 -0.84 27.65 13.16
CA ILE A 174 -1.78 28.52 13.90
C ILE A 174 -1.33 29.99 13.81
N HIS A 175 -0.04 30.26 14.03
CA HIS A 175 0.51 31.61 13.92
C HIS A 175 0.37 32.16 12.50
N ALA A 176 0.74 31.36 11.50
CA ALA A 176 0.68 31.73 10.10
C ALA A 176 -0.74 32.06 9.65
N GLY A 177 -1.72 31.23 10.04
CA GLY A 177 -3.14 31.46 9.73
C GLY A 177 -3.70 32.76 10.29
N ASN A 178 -3.18 33.23 11.44
CA ASN A 178 -3.68 34.43 12.12
C ASN A 178 -2.90 35.71 11.80
N LYS A 179 -1.60 35.61 11.45
CA LYS A 179 -0.72 36.78 11.27
C LYS A 179 -0.32 37.04 9.83
N HIS A 180 -0.36 36.03 8.96
CA HIS A 180 0.05 36.21 7.58
C HIS A 180 -1.13 36.52 6.66
N GLN A 181 -0.82 37.22 5.57
CA GLN A 181 -1.78 37.47 4.50
C GLN A 181 -2.10 36.17 3.76
N TYR A 182 -3.29 36.09 3.17
CA TYR A 182 -3.83 34.89 2.53
C TYR A 182 -2.83 34.19 1.58
N PHE A 183 -2.05 34.94 0.80
CA PHE A 183 -1.10 34.37 -0.16
C PHE A 183 0.06 33.61 0.50
N ALA A 184 0.51 34.07 1.66
CA ALA A 184 1.53 33.38 2.43
C ALA A 184 0.95 32.11 3.08
N VAL A 185 -0.28 32.18 3.59
CA VAL A 185 -1.01 31.02 4.14
C VAL A 185 -1.22 29.96 3.05
N MET A 186 -1.63 30.35 1.85
CA MET A 186 -1.79 29.44 0.70
C MET A 186 -0.53 28.66 0.34
N LYS A 187 0.64 29.26 0.48
CA LYS A 187 1.90 28.58 0.16
C LYS A 187 2.44 27.73 1.30
N GLN A 188 2.16 28.11 2.55
CA GLN A 188 2.78 27.50 3.73
C GLN A 188 1.87 26.46 4.39
N ALA A 189 0.56 26.67 4.41
CA ALA A 189 -0.37 25.79 5.11
C ALA A 189 -0.42 24.37 4.54
N PRO A 190 -0.43 24.14 3.21
CA PRO A 190 -0.45 22.76 2.68
C PRO A 190 0.77 21.91 3.09
N PRO A 191 2.03 22.37 2.96
CA PRO A 191 3.18 21.58 3.39
C PRO A 191 3.27 21.43 4.92
N LEU A 192 3.00 22.50 5.68
CA LEU A 192 3.01 22.46 7.15
C LEU A 192 1.93 21.54 7.70
N GLY A 193 0.72 21.59 7.13
CA GLY A 193 -0.39 20.74 7.52
C GLY A 193 -0.09 19.26 7.28
N THR A 194 0.51 18.92 6.13
CA THR A 194 0.93 17.54 5.91
C THR A 194 2.02 17.07 6.86
N LEU A 195 2.99 17.92 7.18
CA LEU A 195 4.05 17.59 8.13
C LEU A 195 3.48 17.40 9.54
N TRP A 196 2.56 18.28 9.96
CA TRP A 196 1.89 18.16 11.25
C TRP A 196 1.07 16.87 11.37
N ILE A 197 0.23 16.59 10.37
CA ILE A 197 -0.56 15.34 10.31
C ILE A 197 0.36 14.12 10.34
N TYR A 198 1.41 14.11 9.52
CA TYR A 198 2.38 13.02 9.50
C TYR A 198 3.06 12.80 10.86
N SER A 199 3.46 13.89 11.52
CA SER A 199 4.11 13.81 12.83
C SER A 199 3.17 13.20 13.88
N VAL A 200 1.88 13.56 13.85
CA VAL A 200 0.87 13.01 14.76
C VAL A 200 0.61 11.52 14.49
N LEU A 201 0.63 11.09 13.22
CA LEU A 201 0.38 9.70 12.84
C LEU A 201 1.51 8.74 13.26
N GLU A 202 2.77 9.21 13.30
CA GLU A 202 3.92 8.37 13.66
C GLU A 202 4.20 8.37 15.18
N MET A 203 3.56 9.27 15.94
CA MET A 203 3.70 9.33 17.40
C MET A 203 2.89 8.26 18.14
N ASP A 204 3.39 7.79 19.28
CA ASP A 204 2.57 6.98 20.19
C ASP A 204 1.42 7.83 20.76
N LEU A 205 0.31 7.18 21.10
CA LEU A 205 -0.94 7.84 21.52
C LEU A 205 -0.73 8.91 22.61
N LEU A 206 0.12 8.64 23.61
CA LEU A 206 0.39 9.59 24.69
C LEU A 206 1.12 10.84 24.20
N PHE A 207 2.14 10.68 23.35
CA PHE A 207 2.88 11.81 22.78
C PHE A 207 2.02 12.58 21.79
N ALA A 208 1.21 11.89 20.98
CA ALA A 208 0.25 12.50 20.07
C ALA A 208 -0.75 13.39 20.83
N MET A 209 -1.39 12.86 21.86
CA MET A 209 -2.29 13.63 22.73
C MET A 209 -1.57 14.81 23.38
N GLY A 210 -0.36 14.60 23.92
CA GLY A 210 0.46 15.66 24.50
C GLY A 210 0.75 16.78 23.49
N SER A 211 1.12 16.44 22.26
CA SER A 211 1.39 17.38 21.18
C SER A 211 0.16 18.24 20.85
N LEU A 212 -1.03 17.63 20.80
CA LEU A 212 -2.29 18.30 20.50
C LEU A 212 -2.69 19.23 21.64
N LEU A 213 -2.52 18.79 22.90
CA LEU A 213 -2.77 19.62 24.07
C LEU A 213 -1.84 20.83 24.11
N LEU A 214 -0.56 20.69 23.75
CA LEU A 214 0.38 21.81 23.66
C LEU A 214 -0.02 22.80 22.57
N ASN A 215 -0.42 22.31 21.40
CA ASN A 215 -0.94 23.16 20.32
C ASN A 215 -2.23 23.89 20.74
N ALA A 216 -3.15 23.21 21.41
CA ALA A 216 -4.38 23.81 21.94
C ALA A 216 -4.08 24.84 23.02
N GLY A 217 -3.14 24.56 23.92
CA GLY A 217 -2.68 25.51 24.94
C GLY A 217 -2.06 26.76 24.32
N PHE A 218 -1.25 26.60 23.26
CA PHE A 218 -0.70 27.72 22.50
C PHE A 218 -1.80 28.56 21.83
N LEU A 219 -2.82 27.91 21.27
CA LEU A 219 -3.97 28.61 20.68
C LEU A 219 -4.71 29.46 21.72
N LEU A 220 -4.97 28.88 22.90
CA LEU A 220 -5.69 29.56 24.00
C LEU A 220 -4.88 30.70 24.62
N TRP A 221 -3.55 30.58 24.71
CA TRP A 221 -2.68 31.64 25.24
C TRP A 221 -2.38 32.74 24.23
N GLY A 222 -2.42 32.45 22.93
CA GLY A 222 -2.01 33.39 21.89
C GLY A 222 -3.03 34.49 21.57
N ASP A 223 -4.17 34.55 22.29
CA ASP A 223 -5.31 35.44 22.02
C ASP A 223 -5.73 35.41 20.54
N TYR A 224 -5.54 34.25 19.91
CA TYR A 224 -5.89 34.03 18.51
C TYR A 224 -7.39 33.83 18.40
N SER A 225 -8.03 34.52 17.48
CA SER A 225 -9.45 34.30 17.19
C SER A 225 -9.65 32.87 16.69
N PHE A 226 -10.58 32.15 17.32
CA PHE A 226 -11.24 31.04 16.64
C PHE A 226 -11.98 31.65 15.46
N PHE A 227 -11.59 31.25 14.24
CA PHE A 227 -12.11 31.73 12.96
C PHE A 227 -13.58 32.19 12.99
#